data_AF-A0A352BFQ4-F1
#
_entry.id   AF-A0A352BFQ4-F1
#
_cell.length_a   1.000
_cell.length_b   1.000
_cell.length_c   1.000
_cell.angle_alpha   90.00
_cell.angle_beta   90.00
_cell.angle_gamma   90.00
#
_symmetry.space_group_name_H-M   'P 1'
#
loop_
_entity.id
_entity.type
_entity.pdbx_description
1 polymer ?
#
loop_
_entity_poly.entity_id
_entity_poly.type
_entity_poly.pdbx_seq_one_letter_code
_entity_poly.pdbx_strand_id
1 'polypeptide(L)'
;MNFNDLNEALRGMNYFSFDQIQYAIIETNGKITVIPNADNAPLCATDFGIKKEESTLPIMLVCDGHIIKENMKVANLSEEFLFKQIEKAGNYKVKQIMIFTIDNNGKVYIQPKNAKYVSFKTDFKGGGNW
;
A
#
# COMPACT_ATOMS: atom_id res chain seq x y z
N MET A 1 2.61 -21.05 -28.56
CA MET A 1 2.73 -21.50 -27.16
C MET A 1 2.62 -23.01 -27.16
N ASN A 2 3.65 -23.69 -26.70
CA ASN A 2 3.63 -25.15 -26.48
C ASN A 2 3.34 -25.45 -24.99
N PHE A 3 3.19 -26.73 -24.62
CA PHE A 3 2.93 -27.13 -23.24
C PHE A 3 4.07 -26.79 -22.26
N ASN A 4 5.32 -26.70 -22.74
CA ASN A 4 6.45 -26.29 -21.90
C ASN A 4 6.35 -24.80 -21.56
N ASP A 5 6.03 -23.96 -22.54
CA ASP A 5 5.84 -22.52 -22.36
C ASP A 5 4.69 -22.25 -21.37
N LEU A 6 3.60 -23.02 -21.46
CA LEU A 6 2.48 -22.96 -20.50
C LEU A 6 2.92 -23.35 -19.09
N ASN A 7 3.65 -24.46 -18.94
CA ASN A 7 4.17 -24.89 -17.64
C ASN A 7 5.14 -23.88 -17.03
N GLU A 8 6.01 -23.29 -17.84
CA GLU A 8 6.92 -22.23 -17.39
C GLU A 8 6.15 -21.00 -16.90
N ALA A 9 5.14 -20.57 -17.66
CA ALA A 9 4.28 -19.45 -17.27
C ALA A 9 3.50 -19.72 -15.97
N LEU A 10 2.95 -20.94 -15.80
CA LEU A 10 2.26 -21.34 -14.56
C LEU A 10 3.20 -21.33 -13.35
N ARG A 11 4.42 -21.85 -13.51
CA ARG A 11 5.45 -21.82 -12.44
C ARG A 11 5.87 -20.40 -12.10
N GLY A 12 5.96 -19.51 -13.10
CA GLY A 12 6.18 -18.08 -12.88
C GLY A 12 5.08 -17.41 -12.03
N MET A 13 3.91 -18.05 -11.92
CA MET A 13 2.77 -17.63 -11.09
C MET A 13 2.60 -18.45 -9.82
N ASN A 14 3.60 -19.27 -9.46
CA ASN A 14 3.60 -20.18 -8.30
C ASN A 14 2.61 -21.35 -8.37
N TYR A 15 2.18 -21.76 -9.57
CA TYR A 15 1.42 -22.99 -9.76
C TYR A 15 2.31 -24.06 -10.40
N PHE A 16 2.52 -25.16 -9.68
CA PHE A 16 3.42 -26.24 -10.08
C PHE A 16 2.69 -27.43 -10.69
N SER A 17 1.36 -27.46 -10.56
CA SER A 17 0.51 -28.52 -11.08
C SER A 17 -0.82 -27.98 -11.62
N PHE A 18 -1.34 -28.63 -12.65
CA PHE A 18 -2.61 -28.26 -13.31
C PHE A 18 -3.84 -28.53 -12.44
N ASP A 19 -3.73 -29.41 -11.43
CA ASP A 19 -4.81 -29.65 -10.48
C ASP A 19 -5.03 -28.46 -9.54
N GLN A 20 -4.06 -27.56 -9.37
CA GLN A 20 -4.17 -26.36 -8.52
C GLN A 20 -5.01 -25.26 -9.17
N ILE A 21 -5.31 -25.37 -10.46
CA ILE A 21 -5.90 -24.29 -11.25
C ILE A 21 -7.30 -24.68 -11.78
N GLN A 22 -8.23 -23.73 -11.71
CA GLN A 22 -9.57 -23.88 -12.26
C GLN A 22 -9.64 -23.36 -13.70
N TYR A 23 -8.94 -22.25 -13.98
CA TYR A 23 -8.83 -21.66 -15.31
C TYR A 23 -7.43 -21.09 -15.56
N ALA A 24 -6.99 -21.18 -16.82
CA ALA A 24 -5.86 -20.43 -17.35
C ALA A 24 -6.34 -19.69 -18.61
N ILE A 25 -6.17 -18.38 -18.63
CA ILE A 25 -6.62 -17.48 -19.71
C ILE A 25 -5.37 -16.90 -20.38
N ILE A 26 -5.29 -16.97 -21.71
CA ILE A 26 -4.23 -16.33 -22.48
C ILE A 26 -4.73 -14.97 -22.96
N GLU A 27 -4.09 -13.90 -22.49
CA GLU A 27 -4.41 -12.53 -22.82
C GLU A 27 -3.90 -12.15 -24.22
N THR A 28 -4.42 -11.06 -24.80
CA THR A 28 -4.01 -10.56 -26.13
C THR A 28 -2.53 -10.17 -26.21
N ASN A 29 -1.90 -9.87 -25.08
CA ASN A 29 -0.47 -9.57 -24.97
C ASN A 29 0.41 -10.83 -24.79
N GLY A 30 -0.18 -12.02 -24.85
CA GLY A 30 0.52 -13.30 -24.69
C GLY A 30 0.82 -13.72 -23.25
N LYS A 31 0.42 -12.92 -22.25
CA LYS A 31 0.51 -13.31 -20.84
C LYS A 31 -0.60 -14.29 -20.50
N ILE A 32 -0.35 -15.11 -19.48
CA ILE A 32 -1.34 -16.02 -18.92
C ILE A 32 -1.89 -15.37 -17.64
N THR A 33 -3.19 -15.54 -17.37
CA THR A 33 -3.80 -15.23 -16.08
C THR A 33 -4.40 -16.52 -15.54
N VAL A 34 -4.20 -16.80 -14.25
CA VAL A 34 -4.67 -18.04 -13.60
C VAL A 34 -5.72 -17.73 -12.56
N ILE A 35 -6.80 -18.50 -12.58
CA ILE A 35 -7.75 -18.59 -11.47
C ILE A 35 -7.50 -19.94 -10.77
N PRO A 36 -7.00 -19.95 -9.52
CA PRO A 36 -6.80 -21.18 -8.76
C PRO A 36 -8.14 -21.86 -8.47
N ASN A 37 -8.10 -23.16 -8.18
CA ASN A 37 -9.24 -23.85 -7.60
C ASN A 37 -9.49 -23.35 -6.16
N ALA A 38 -10.64 -23.74 -5.57
CA ALA A 38 -11.03 -23.28 -4.24
C ALA A 38 -10.00 -23.64 -3.14
N ASP A 39 -9.41 -24.84 -3.19
CA ASP A 39 -8.45 -25.32 -2.19
C ASP A 39 -7.08 -24.63 -2.27
N ASN A 40 -6.73 -24.08 -3.44
CA ASN A 40 -5.46 -23.39 -3.71
C ASN A 40 -5.63 -21.86 -3.82
N ALA A 41 -6.85 -21.34 -3.66
CA ALA A 41 -7.10 -19.90 -3.69
C ALA A 41 -6.48 -19.22 -2.45
N PRO A 42 -5.90 -18.02 -2.60
CA PRO A 42 -5.38 -17.28 -1.45
C PRO A 42 -6.52 -16.87 -0.52
N LEU A 43 -6.32 -17.09 0.78
CA LEU A 43 -7.29 -16.68 1.79
C LEU A 43 -7.39 -15.16 1.87
N CYS A 44 -8.61 -14.67 1.99
CA CYS A 44 -8.93 -13.28 2.23
C CYS A 44 -9.35 -13.06 3.69
N ALA A 45 -9.45 -11.80 4.11
CA ALA A 45 -9.77 -11.46 5.50
C ALA A 45 -11.15 -11.98 5.93
N THR A 46 -12.10 -12.01 5.00
CA THR A 46 -13.47 -12.45 5.26
C THR A 46 -13.56 -13.95 5.52
N ASP A 47 -12.63 -14.77 5.02
CA ASP A 47 -12.57 -16.21 5.32
C ASP A 47 -12.32 -16.49 6.81
N PHE A 48 -11.70 -15.53 7.52
CA PHE A 48 -11.47 -15.58 8.96
C PHE A 48 -12.45 -14.71 9.76
N GLY A 49 -13.47 -14.14 9.11
CA GLY A 49 -14.40 -13.20 9.76
C GLY A 49 -13.74 -11.88 10.21
N ILE A 50 -12.57 -11.54 9.68
CA ILE A 50 -11.84 -10.32 10.06
C ILE A 50 -12.43 -9.15 9.27
N LYS A 51 -13.07 -8.21 9.98
CA LYS A 51 -13.41 -6.90 9.41
C LYS A 51 -12.15 -6.05 9.32
N LYS A 52 -11.69 -5.80 8.09
CA LYS A 52 -10.63 -4.83 7.81
C LYS A 52 -11.24 -3.45 7.57
N GLU A 53 -10.59 -2.41 8.08
CA GLU A 53 -10.86 -1.05 7.63
C GLU A 53 -10.54 -0.97 6.13
N GLU A 54 -11.34 -0.21 5.37
CA GLU A 54 -11.06 0.01 3.95
C GLU A 54 -9.68 0.66 3.79
N SER A 55 -8.93 0.18 2.79
CA SER A 55 -7.66 0.79 2.45
C SER A 55 -7.94 2.15 1.83
N THR A 56 -7.33 3.19 2.39
CA THR A 56 -7.45 4.54 1.84
C THR A 56 -6.13 4.96 1.21
N LEU A 57 -6.19 5.83 0.21
CA LEU A 57 -5.01 6.32 -0.46
C LEU A 57 -4.26 7.27 0.47
N PRO A 58 -2.99 6.99 0.81
CA PRO A 58 -2.18 7.94 1.54
C PRO A 58 -1.84 9.12 0.62
N ILE A 59 -1.90 10.32 1.17
CA ILE A 59 -1.34 11.51 0.53
C ILE A 59 0.02 11.83 1.15
N MET A 60 0.88 12.45 0.35
CA MET A 60 2.22 12.83 0.78
C MET A 60 2.21 14.27 1.30
N LEU A 61 2.65 14.46 2.54
CA LEU A 61 2.74 15.79 3.15
C LEU A 61 4.15 16.39 3.05
N VAL A 62 5.18 15.54 3.04
CA VAL A 62 6.58 15.93 2.86
C VAL A 62 7.25 15.01 1.85
N CYS A 63 7.98 15.58 0.90
CA CYS A 63 8.81 14.89 -0.08
C CYS A 63 10.20 15.54 -0.15
N ASP A 64 11.26 14.75 0.01
CA ASP A 64 12.66 15.20 -0.07
C ASP A 64 12.97 16.45 0.75
N GLY A 65 12.31 16.57 1.91
CA GLY A 65 12.48 17.66 2.84
C GLY A 65 11.71 18.94 2.49
N HIS A 66 10.72 18.86 1.60
CA HIS A 66 9.81 19.95 1.25
C HIS A 66 8.38 19.58 1.61
N ILE A 67 7.65 20.53 2.23
CA ILE A 67 6.23 20.38 2.54
C ILE A 67 5.41 20.57 1.26
N ILE A 68 4.54 19.63 0.95
CA ILE A 68 3.60 19.70 -0.18
C ILE A 68 2.33 20.40 0.30
N LYS A 69 2.29 21.72 0.17
CA LYS A 69 1.21 22.57 0.72
C LYS A 69 -0.14 22.28 0.07
N GLU A 70 -0.15 21.87 -1.19
CA GLU A 70 -1.35 21.48 -1.93
C GLU A 70 -2.01 20.27 -1.25
N ASN A 71 -1.23 19.25 -0.89
CA ASN A 71 -1.71 18.06 -0.22
C ASN A 71 -2.17 18.35 1.22
N MET A 72 -1.49 19.26 1.92
CA MET A 72 -1.95 19.74 3.23
C MET A 72 -3.34 20.39 3.14
N LYS A 73 -3.60 21.18 2.09
CA LYS A 73 -4.92 21.78 1.83
C LYS A 73 -5.97 20.73 1.49
N VAL A 74 -5.63 19.77 0.64
CA VAL A 74 -6.53 18.66 0.26
C VAL A 74 -6.96 17.86 1.49
N ALA A 75 -6.02 17.56 2.40
CA ALA A 75 -6.35 16.89 3.66
C ALA A 75 -6.93 17.78 4.76
N ASN A 76 -7.07 19.08 4.51
CA ASN A 76 -7.50 20.07 5.50
C ASN A 76 -6.65 19.99 6.79
N LEU A 77 -5.33 19.81 6.62
CA LEU A 77 -4.36 19.72 7.71
C LEU A 77 -3.59 21.03 7.87
N SER A 78 -3.34 21.40 9.11
CA SER A 78 -2.54 22.58 9.45
C SER A 78 -1.05 22.22 9.57
N GLU A 79 -0.17 23.21 9.44
CA GLU A 79 1.26 22.99 9.64
C GLU A 79 1.56 22.57 11.09
N GLU A 80 0.79 23.04 12.07
CA GLU A 80 0.93 22.62 13.47
C GLU A 80 0.67 21.11 13.65
N PHE A 81 -0.33 20.56 12.95
CA PHE A 81 -0.57 19.12 12.96
C PHE A 81 0.64 18.35 12.40
N LEU A 82 1.20 18.82 11.28
CA LEU A 82 2.37 18.22 10.64
C LEU A 82 3.55 18.18 11.61
N PHE A 83 3.91 19.32 12.19
CA PHE A 83 5.05 19.42 13.12
C PHE A 83 4.85 18.56 14.37
N LYS A 84 3.63 18.49 14.91
CA LYS A 84 3.31 17.60 16.03
C LYS A 84 3.55 16.13 15.70
N GLN A 85 3.25 15.68 14.48
CA GLN A 85 3.55 14.30 14.08
C GLN A 85 5.05 14.07 13.85
N ILE A 86 5.76 15.06 13.32
CA ILE A 86 7.23 15.01 13.18
C ILE A 86 7.91 14.91 14.55
N GLU A 87 7.41 15.65 15.54
CA GLU A 87 7.88 15.59 16.93
C GLU A 87 7.73 14.16 17.50
N LYS A 88 6.55 13.56 17.36
CA LYS A 88 6.30 12.16 17.77
C LYS A 88 7.21 11.14 17.09
N ALA A 89 7.65 11.42 15.87
CA ALA A 89 8.52 10.53 15.10
C ALA A 89 10.01 10.64 15.46
N GLY A 90 10.39 11.58 16.34
CA GLY A 90 11.79 11.82 16.73
C GLY A 90 12.26 13.27 16.54
N ASN A 91 11.35 14.21 16.32
CA ASN A 91 11.61 15.65 16.24
C ASN A 91 12.63 16.06 15.17
N TYR A 92 12.53 15.45 13.99
CA TYR A 92 13.38 15.77 12.84
C TYR A 92 13.09 17.17 12.28
N LYS A 93 14.09 17.81 11.69
CA LYS A 93 13.84 18.97 10.81
C LYS A 93 13.19 18.45 9.52
N VAL A 94 12.28 19.22 8.93
CA VAL A 94 11.63 18.86 7.65
C VAL A 94 12.66 18.43 6.60
N LYS A 95 13.77 19.16 6.45
CA LYS A 95 14.86 18.83 5.50
C LYS A 95 15.49 17.43 5.68
N GLN A 96 15.32 16.82 6.85
CA GLN A 96 15.83 15.48 7.19
C GLN A 96 14.79 14.38 6.91
N ILE A 97 13.56 14.73 6.52
CA ILE A 97 12.49 13.79 6.17
C ILE A 97 12.52 13.55 4.66
N MET A 98 12.59 12.29 4.25
CA MET A 98 12.50 11.87 2.86
C MET A 98 11.05 11.76 2.42
N ILE A 99 10.21 11.09 3.23
CA ILE A 99 8.78 10.91 2.97
C ILE A 99 8.00 11.10 4.26
N PHE A 100 6.91 11.85 4.21
CA PHE A 100 5.83 11.83 5.19
C PHE A 100 4.54 11.59 4.42
N THR A 101 3.80 10.52 4.74
CA THR A 101 2.42 10.34 4.27
C THR A 101 1.41 10.22 5.40
N ILE A 102 0.15 10.56 5.11
CA ILE A 102 -1.01 10.25 5.96
C ILE A 102 -2.14 9.69 5.09
N ASP A 103 -2.83 8.66 5.57
CA ASP A 103 -4.04 8.13 4.93
C ASP A 103 -5.32 8.64 5.61
N ASN A 104 -6.48 8.38 5.00
CA ASN A 104 -7.78 8.83 5.51
C ASN A 104 -8.20 8.12 6.81
N ASN A 105 -7.52 7.02 7.17
CA ASN A 105 -7.66 6.32 8.45
C ASN A 105 -6.74 6.90 9.54
N GLY A 106 -6.02 7.99 9.23
CA GLY A 106 -5.10 8.65 10.16
C GLY A 106 -3.79 7.91 10.38
N LYS A 107 -3.45 6.94 9.54
CA LYS A 107 -2.15 6.26 9.60
C LYS A 107 -1.09 7.15 8.99
N VAL A 108 -0.09 7.46 9.79
CA VAL A 108 1.09 8.23 9.40
C VAL A 108 2.25 7.28 9.10
N TYR A 109 3.03 7.62 8.09
CA TYR A 109 4.32 7.01 7.79
C TYR A 109 5.36 8.11 7.58
N ILE A 110 6.47 8.05 8.31
CA ILE A 110 7.57 9.03 8.21
C ILE A 110 8.87 8.26 8.01
N GLN A 111 9.57 8.57 6.92
CA GLN A 111 10.91 8.06 6.59
C GLN A 111 11.92 9.20 6.68
N PRO A 112 12.76 9.24 7.73
CA PRO A 112 13.92 10.14 7.79
C PRO A 112 15.02 9.69 6.83
N LYS A 113 15.92 10.59 6.41
CA LYS A 113 16.99 10.26 5.46
C LYS A 113 18.00 9.22 6.00
N ASN A 114 18.28 9.24 7.30
CA ASN A 114 19.35 8.45 7.92
C ASN A 114 18.86 7.60 9.10
N ALA A 115 17.58 7.23 9.12
CA ALA A 115 17.01 6.41 10.19
C ALA A 115 15.93 5.47 9.63
N LYS A 116 15.53 4.47 10.42
CA LYS A 116 14.39 3.61 10.08
C LYS A 116 13.09 4.43 10.08
N TYR A 117 12.15 4.06 9.21
CA TYR A 117 10.83 4.67 9.22
C TYR A 117 10.11 4.44 10.56
N VAL A 118 9.17 5.33 10.84
CA VAL A 118 8.21 5.21 11.94
C VAL A 118 6.80 5.28 11.34
N SER A 119 5.90 4.41 11.80
CA SER A 119 4.49 4.45 11.42
C SER A 119 3.62 4.29 12.65
N PHE A 120 2.55 5.08 12.73
CA PHE A 120 1.60 5.09 13.85
C PHE A 120 0.24 5.61 13.40
N LYS A 121 -0.80 5.39 14.20
CA LYS A 121 -2.16 5.91 13.98
C LYS A 121 -2.33 7.21 14.77
N THR A 122 -3.08 8.16 14.20
CA THR A 122 -3.40 9.45 14.81
C THR A 122 -4.90 9.56 15.07
N ASP A 123 -5.30 10.62 15.79
CA ASP A 123 -6.72 10.94 16.01
C ASP A 123 -7.39 11.58 14.78
N PHE A 124 -6.65 11.74 13.67
CA PHE A 124 -7.18 12.22 12.41
C PHE A 124 -8.22 11.23 11.88
N LYS A 125 -9.47 11.69 11.80
CA LYS A 125 -10.57 10.98 11.15
C LYS A 125 -10.82 11.73 9.85
N GLY A 126 -10.36 11.17 8.73
CA GLY A 126 -10.34 11.80 7.41
C GLY A 126 -11.52 12.73 7.15
N GLY A 127 -11.21 13.97 6.78
CA GLY A 127 -12.19 15.03 6.54
C GLY A 127 -12.54 15.22 5.07
N GLY A 128 -11.94 14.47 4.15
CA GLY A 128 -12.18 14.64 2.72
C GLY A 128 -12.10 13.34 1.94
N ASN A 129 -12.95 13.26 0.92
CA ASN A 129 -12.91 12.20 -0.07
C ASN A 129 -11.72 12.46 -1.00
N TRP A 130 -10.57 11.84 -0.70
CA TRP A 130 -9.44 11.70 -1.61
C TRP A 130 -8.91 10.26 -1.57
#